data_AF-A0A661KR61-F1
#
_entry.id   AF-A0A661KR61-F1
#
_cell.length_a   1.000
_cell.length_b   1.000
_cell.length_c   1.000
_cell.angle_alpha   90.00
_cell.angle_beta   90.00
_cell.angle_gamma   90.00
#
_symmetry.space_group_name_H-M   'P 1'
#
loop_
_entity.id
_entity.type
_entity.pdbx_description
1 polymer ?
#
loop_
_entity_poly.entity_id
_entity_poly.type
_entity_poly.pdbx_seq_one_letter_code
_entity_poly.pdbx_strand_id
1 'polypeptide(L)'
;FKIRLKKVIITLAFFDMPESGILIKQFHSICRKSLLAGIISPATPEYAWNATSGAVEKLLLLVLEPGPIPIKQIPRSVEFNKRYGEFWGEKARKKLSCHGAGCAYDAVYVLVKAMEKAGTKDADKVVKELEKIDMNGVVGRIRFSKEHQLIFGYDPKKSAIACIFQWKKPGVRVPVFPIAISEGDIELP
;
A
#
# COMPACT_ATOMS: atom_id res chain seq x y z
N PHE A 1 -35.53 -13.75 0.66
CA PHE A 1 -35.09 -12.98 1.84
C PHE A 1 -34.28 -11.76 1.39
N LYS A 2 -34.88 -10.56 1.37
CA LYS A 2 -34.15 -9.30 1.16
C LYS A 2 -33.86 -8.69 2.52
N ILE A 3 -32.64 -8.88 3.03
CA ILE A 3 -32.19 -8.18 4.24
C ILE A 3 -31.99 -6.72 3.84
N ARG A 4 -32.91 -5.84 4.24
CA ARG A 4 -32.73 -4.38 4.18
C ARG A 4 -31.86 -3.96 5.37
N LEU A 5 -30.55 -3.90 5.19
CA LEU A 5 -29.65 -3.30 6.16
C LEU A 5 -29.93 -1.79 6.24
N LYS A 6 -30.30 -1.30 7.44
CA LYS A 6 -30.60 0.11 7.76
C LYS A 6 -29.36 0.93 8.13
N LYS A 7 -28.19 0.29 8.30
CA LYS A 7 -26.90 0.92 8.63
C LYS A 7 -25.85 0.43 7.62
N VAL A 8 -24.89 1.29 7.26
CA VAL A 8 -23.72 0.86 6.48
C VAL A 8 -22.99 -0.21 7.31
N ILE A 9 -22.88 -1.41 6.76
CA ILE A 9 -22.06 -2.48 7.34
C ILE A 9 -20.69 -2.40 6.68
N ILE A 10 -19.64 -2.37 7.50
CA ILE A 10 -18.28 -2.56 7.01
C ILE A 10 -17.98 -4.05 7.11
N THR A 11 -17.63 -4.67 5.98
CA THR A 11 -17.12 -6.04 5.94
C THR A 11 -15.62 -5.96 5.82
N LEU A 12 -14.91 -6.48 6.82
CA LEU A 12 -13.46 -6.59 6.79
C LEU A 12 -13.05 -7.94 6.18
N ALA A 13 -12.17 -7.89 5.19
CA ALA A 13 -11.70 -9.05 4.44
C ALA A 13 -10.16 -9.03 4.36
N PHE A 14 -9.55 -10.18 4.62
CA PHE A 14 -8.11 -10.38 4.57
C PHE A 14 -7.82 -11.64 3.73
N PHE A 15 -7.51 -11.44 2.45
CA PHE A 15 -7.34 -12.53 1.48
C PHE A 15 -6.23 -12.21 0.49
N ASP A 16 -5.35 -13.19 0.24
CA ASP A 16 -4.28 -13.12 -0.76
C ASP A 16 -4.55 -14.02 -1.99
N MET A 17 -5.64 -14.78 -1.95
CA MET A 17 -5.91 -15.83 -2.93
C MET A 17 -6.66 -15.28 -4.17
N PRO A 18 -6.46 -15.86 -5.37
CA PRO A 18 -7.12 -15.43 -6.62
C PRO A 18 -8.66 -15.42 -6.57
N GLU A 19 -9.25 -16.29 -5.76
CA GLU A 19 -10.70 -16.44 -5.55
C GLU A 19 -11.33 -15.15 -4.98
N SER A 20 -10.54 -14.27 -4.37
CA SER A 20 -11.00 -12.96 -3.92
C SER A 20 -11.59 -12.10 -5.05
N GLY A 21 -11.19 -12.31 -6.31
CA GLY A 21 -11.82 -11.65 -7.46
C GLY A 21 -13.29 -12.04 -7.65
N ILE A 22 -13.65 -13.29 -7.35
CA ILE A 22 -15.04 -13.77 -7.36
C ILE A 22 -15.80 -13.16 -6.19
N LEU A 23 -15.20 -13.16 -4.99
CA LEU A 23 -15.78 -12.55 -3.79
C LEU A 23 -16.14 -11.08 -4.03
N ILE A 24 -15.23 -10.29 -4.63
CA ILE A 24 -15.46 -8.87 -4.93
C ILE A 24 -16.66 -8.70 -5.86
N LYS A 25 -16.73 -9.47 -6.96
CA LYS A 25 -17.85 -9.41 -7.91
C LYS A 25 -19.18 -9.79 -7.24
N GLN A 26 -19.18 -10.84 -6.44
CA GLN A 26 -20.36 -11.28 -5.69
C GLN A 26 -20.79 -10.24 -4.66
N PHE A 27 -19.86 -9.72 -3.87
CA PHE A 27 -20.11 -8.68 -2.87
C PHE A 27 -20.71 -7.43 -3.51
N HIS A 28 -20.11 -6.95 -4.61
CA HIS A 28 -20.62 -5.81 -5.36
C HIS A 28 -22.07 -6.03 -5.85
N SER A 29 -22.42 -7.26 -6.25
CA SER A 29 -23.78 -7.57 -6.73
C SER A 29 -24.82 -7.68 -5.61
N ILE A 30 -24.46 -8.27 -4.46
CA ILE A 30 -25.38 -8.65 -3.37
C ILE A 30 -25.44 -7.59 -2.27
N CYS A 31 -24.30 -7.02 -1.90
CA CYS A 31 -24.10 -6.21 -0.69
C CYS A 31 -23.99 -4.70 -0.99
N ARG A 32 -24.84 -4.18 -1.89
CA ARG A 32 -24.76 -2.78 -2.38
C ARG A 32 -24.82 -1.66 -1.32
N LYS A 33 -25.23 -1.96 -0.09
CA LYS A 33 -25.28 -1.00 1.05
C LYS A 33 -24.18 -1.22 2.08
N SER A 34 -23.18 -2.05 1.75
CA SER A 34 -22.07 -2.38 2.64
C SER A 34 -20.76 -1.96 1.99
N LEU A 35 -19.80 -1.56 2.82
CA LEU A 35 -18.46 -1.19 2.40
C LEU A 35 -17.54 -2.38 2.63
N LEU A 36 -16.94 -2.92 1.57
CA LEU A 36 -15.90 -3.92 1.70
C LEU A 36 -14.57 -3.22 1.94
N ALA A 37 -13.84 -3.66 2.96
CA ALA A 37 -12.56 -3.08 3.34
C ALA A 37 -11.55 -4.15 3.78
N GLY A 38 -10.26 -3.86 3.71
CA GLY A 38 -9.21 -4.71 4.30
C GLY A 38 -8.02 -4.93 3.39
N ILE A 39 -7.37 -6.08 3.51
CA ILE A 39 -6.23 -6.47 2.65
C ILE A 39 -6.76 -7.52 1.66
N ILE A 40 -6.97 -7.10 0.41
CA ILE A 40 -7.38 -8.00 -0.67
C ILE A 40 -6.37 -7.85 -1.81
N SER A 41 -5.33 -8.68 -1.80
CA SER A 41 -4.15 -8.45 -2.63
C SER A 41 -4.46 -8.37 -4.14
N PRO A 42 -5.32 -9.24 -4.71
CA PRO A 42 -5.67 -9.14 -6.13
C PRO A 42 -6.45 -7.87 -6.52
N ALA A 43 -6.92 -7.09 -5.54
CA ALA A 43 -7.61 -5.83 -5.75
C ALA A 43 -6.71 -4.59 -5.63
N THR A 44 -5.45 -4.74 -5.19
CA THR A 44 -4.51 -3.61 -5.07
C THR A 44 -3.94 -3.11 -6.41
N PRO A 45 -3.51 -3.99 -7.33
CA PRO A 45 -2.92 -3.56 -8.59
C PRO A 45 -3.89 -2.76 -9.46
N GLU A 46 -3.37 -1.85 -10.29
CA GLU A 46 -4.21 -1.02 -11.18
C GLU A 46 -5.06 -1.86 -12.14
N TYR A 47 -4.57 -3.03 -12.56
CA TYR A 47 -5.32 -3.89 -13.46
C TYR A 47 -6.64 -4.42 -12.85
N ALA A 48 -6.78 -4.40 -11.51
CA ALA A 48 -7.93 -4.97 -10.82
C ALA A 48 -9.26 -4.34 -11.25
N TRP A 49 -9.27 -3.04 -11.59
CA TRP A 49 -10.45 -2.37 -12.13
C TRP A 49 -10.99 -3.10 -13.37
N ASN A 50 -10.12 -3.35 -14.35
CA ASN A 50 -10.50 -4.01 -15.60
C ASN A 50 -10.82 -5.49 -15.37
N ALA A 51 -10.03 -6.20 -14.57
CA ALA A 51 -10.26 -7.62 -14.28
C ALA A 51 -11.60 -7.89 -13.57
N THR A 52 -12.05 -6.92 -12.77
CA THR A 52 -13.31 -6.99 -12.03
C THR A 52 -14.47 -6.28 -12.75
N SER A 53 -14.24 -5.72 -13.94
CA SER A 53 -15.22 -4.91 -14.68
C SER A 53 -15.80 -3.77 -13.81
N GLY A 54 -14.95 -3.14 -13.01
CA GLY A 54 -15.31 -2.05 -12.10
C GLY A 54 -15.91 -2.49 -10.75
N ALA A 55 -16.05 -3.79 -10.48
CA ALA A 55 -16.66 -4.26 -9.22
C ALA A 55 -15.85 -3.92 -7.94
N VAL A 56 -14.61 -3.43 -8.09
CA VAL A 56 -13.82 -2.86 -6.98
C VAL A 56 -14.25 -1.43 -6.60
N GLU A 57 -15.20 -0.79 -7.30
CA GLU A 57 -15.65 0.57 -6.97
C GLU A 57 -16.03 0.70 -5.47
N LYS A 58 -15.61 1.81 -4.85
CA LYS A 58 -15.76 2.14 -3.42
C LYS A 58 -15.03 1.22 -2.43
N LEU A 59 -14.38 0.14 -2.88
CA LEU A 59 -13.58 -0.74 -2.02
C LEU A 59 -12.48 0.05 -1.32
N LEU A 60 -12.34 -0.13 0.00
CA LEU A 60 -11.21 0.38 0.78
C LEU A 60 -10.13 -0.69 0.92
N LEU A 61 -8.91 -0.37 0.54
CA LEU A 61 -7.79 -1.30 0.63
C LEU A 61 -6.70 -0.74 1.53
N LEU A 62 -6.33 -1.53 2.53
CA LEU A 62 -5.16 -1.32 3.36
C LEU A 62 -3.93 -1.89 2.64
N VAL A 63 -2.96 -1.02 2.39
CA VAL A 63 -1.65 -1.33 1.82
C VAL A 63 -0.60 -0.93 2.85
N LEU A 64 0.05 -1.93 3.45
CA LEU A 64 1.09 -1.70 4.46
C LEU A 64 2.35 -1.07 3.86
N GLU A 65 2.56 -1.27 2.56
CA GLU A 65 3.77 -0.88 1.83
C GLU A 65 3.36 -0.01 0.62
N PRO A 66 3.28 1.31 0.74
CA PRO A 66 2.61 2.15 -0.25
C PRO A 66 3.31 2.28 -1.61
N GLY A 67 4.46 1.62 -1.86
CA GLY A 67 5.18 1.73 -3.14
C GLY A 67 4.35 1.52 -4.43
N PRO A 68 3.38 0.60 -4.48
CA PRO A 68 2.46 0.45 -5.62
C PRO A 68 1.50 1.62 -5.82
N ILE A 69 1.31 2.46 -4.80
CA ILE A 69 0.42 3.62 -4.78
C ILE A 69 1.28 4.90 -4.81
N PRO A 70 1.34 5.63 -5.93
CA PRO A 70 2.11 6.88 -5.98
C PRO A 70 1.40 7.96 -5.13
N ILE A 71 1.92 8.22 -3.93
CA ILE A 71 1.36 9.17 -2.95
C ILE A 71 2.17 10.46 -2.96
N LYS A 72 1.52 11.61 -3.20
CA LYS A 72 2.22 12.91 -3.35
C LYS A 72 3.06 13.30 -2.13
N GLN A 73 2.55 13.04 -0.93
CA GLN A 73 3.23 13.35 0.33
C GLN A 73 4.38 12.38 0.67
N ILE A 74 4.56 11.33 -0.14
CA ILE A 74 5.71 10.42 -0.08
C ILE A 74 6.40 10.45 -1.47
N PRO A 75 7.18 11.49 -1.81
CA PRO A 75 7.74 11.66 -3.16
C PRO A 75 8.52 10.45 -3.69
N ARG A 76 9.20 9.71 -2.81
CA ARG A 76 9.91 8.47 -3.19
C ARG A 76 8.97 7.36 -3.68
N SER A 77 7.72 7.32 -3.23
CA SER A 77 6.71 6.38 -3.75
C SER A 77 6.32 6.69 -5.20
N VAL A 78 6.16 7.98 -5.51
CA VAL A 78 5.87 8.47 -6.87
C VAL A 78 7.05 8.16 -7.80
N GLU A 79 8.27 8.47 -7.35
CA GLU A 79 9.49 8.19 -8.10
C GLU A 79 9.69 6.70 -8.33
N PHE A 80 9.53 5.87 -7.29
CA PHE A 80 9.62 4.41 -7.40
C PHE A 80 8.63 3.87 -8.43
N ASN A 81 7.36 4.28 -8.35
CA ASN A 81 6.32 3.80 -9.24
C ASN A 81 6.61 4.17 -10.71
N LYS A 82 7.06 5.41 -10.95
CA LYS A 82 7.48 5.90 -12.27
C LYS A 82 8.67 5.10 -12.81
N ARG A 83 9.76 5.01 -12.04
CA ARG A 83 10.99 4.30 -12.46
C ARG A 83 10.75 2.81 -12.67
N TYR A 84 9.85 2.20 -11.89
CA TYR A 84 9.46 0.81 -12.08
C TYR A 84 8.81 0.60 -13.46
N GLY A 85 7.94 1.51 -13.88
CA GLY A 85 7.34 1.50 -15.22
C GLY A 85 8.34 1.78 -16.34
N GLU A 86 9.30 2.68 -16.13
CA GLU A 86 10.37 2.96 -17.10
C GLU A 86 11.28 1.74 -17.32
N PHE A 87 11.59 1.01 -16.24
CA PHE A 87 12.51 -0.13 -16.29
C PHE A 87 11.84 -1.44 -16.74
N TRP A 88 10.67 -1.78 -16.17
CA TRP A 88 9.99 -3.07 -16.42
C TRP A 88 8.81 -2.96 -17.39
N GLY A 89 8.46 -1.75 -17.82
CA GLY A 89 7.31 -1.47 -18.67
C GLY A 89 5.99 -1.24 -17.91
N GLU A 90 5.09 -0.52 -18.55
CA GLU A 90 3.82 -0.08 -17.96
C GLU A 90 2.90 -1.25 -17.55
N LYS A 91 2.93 -2.35 -18.30
CA LYS A 91 2.17 -3.56 -17.99
C LYS A 91 2.62 -4.19 -16.67
N ALA A 92 3.92 -4.15 -16.36
CA ALA A 92 4.45 -4.64 -15.09
C ALA A 92 4.10 -3.67 -13.95
N ARG A 93 4.25 -2.36 -14.17
CA ARG A 93 3.87 -1.32 -13.19
C ARG A 93 2.40 -1.46 -12.75
N LYS A 94 1.47 -1.64 -13.70
CA LYS A 94 0.04 -1.82 -13.43
C LYS A 94 -0.30 -3.12 -12.67
N LYS A 95 0.64 -4.06 -12.60
CA LYS A 95 0.53 -5.33 -11.88
C LYS A 95 1.26 -5.33 -10.54
N LEU A 96 1.86 -4.21 -10.12
CA LEU A 96 2.51 -4.09 -8.81
C LEU A 96 1.56 -4.52 -7.70
N SER A 97 1.94 -5.59 -6.99
CA SER A 97 1.25 -6.11 -5.81
C SER A 97 1.43 -5.17 -4.62
N CYS A 98 0.52 -5.21 -3.64
CA CYS A 98 0.64 -4.53 -2.35
C CYS A 98 1.86 -4.96 -1.51
N HIS A 99 2.54 -6.04 -1.91
CA HIS A 99 3.66 -6.62 -1.17
C HIS A 99 4.94 -6.72 -2.03
N GLY A 100 6.07 -6.51 -1.36
CA GLY A 100 7.37 -6.96 -1.82
C GLY A 100 8.17 -5.87 -2.54
N ALA A 101 7.68 -5.38 -3.69
CA ALA A 101 8.54 -4.56 -4.57
C ALA A 101 9.04 -3.26 -3.92
N GLY A 102 8.16 -2.52 -3.23
CA GLY A 102 8.52 -1.27 -2.56
C GLY A 102 9.43 -1.48 -1.36
N CYS A 103 9.07 -2.42 -0.47
CA CYS A 103 9.87 -2.73 0.71
C CYS A 103 11.22 -3.38 0.39
N ALA A 104 11.29 -4.27 -0.61
CA ALA A 104 12.56 -4.85 -1.05
C ALA A 104 13.49 -3.77 -1.62
N TYR A 105 12.94 -2.81 -2.37
CA TYR A 105 13.71 -1.66 -2.85
C TYR A 105 14.27 -0.83 -1.69
N ASP A 106 13.43 -0.47 -0.71
CA ASP A 106 13.87 0.26 0.47
C ASP A 106 14.91 -0.52 1.30
N ALA A 107 14.71 -1.83 1.49
CA ALA A 107 15.61 -2.68 2.27
C ALA A 107 17.04 -2.70 1.71
N VAL A 108 17.19 -2.72 0.38
CA VAL A 108 18.51 -2.64 -0.25
C VAL A 108 19.19 -1.30 0.05
N TYR A 109 18.47 -0.19 -0.07
CA TYR A 109 19.04 1.14 0.22
C TYR A 109 19.33 1.37 1.71
N VAL A 110 18.53 0.76 2.59
CA VAL A 110 18.78 0.74 4.03
C VAL A 110 20.11 0.03 4.32
N LEU A 111 20.32 -1.15 3.73
CA LEU A 111 21.56 -1.90 3.91
C LEU A 111 22.77 -1.14 3.35
N VAL A 112 22.66 -0.60 2.13
CA VAL A 112 23.73 0.19 1.50
C VAL A 112 24.11 1.38 2.38
N LYS A 113 23.13 2.16 2.85
CA LYS A 113 23.38 3.32 3.71
C LYS A 113 24.07 2.94 5.02
N ALA A 114 23.71 1.80 5.61
CA ALA A 114 24.35 1.31 6.82
C ALA A 114 25.81 0.87 6.56
N MET A 115 26.06 0.18 5.44
CA MET A 115 27.42 -0.21 5.04
C MET A 115 28.31 1.00 4.75
N GLU A 116 27.77 2.02 4.07
CA GLU A 116 28.48 3.28 3.80
C GLU A 116 28.85 4.01 5.11
N LYS A 117 27.92 4.09 6.06
CA LYS A 117 28.18 4.67 7.39
C LYS A 117 29.19 3.87 8.21
N ALA A 118 29.14 2.54 8.12
CA ALA A 118 30.05 1.66 8.83
C ALA A 118 31.48 1.67 8.23
N GLY A 119 31.61 2.03 6.94
CA GLY A 119 32.87 1.98 6.21
C GLY A 119 33.40 0.55 6.02
N THR A 120 32.54 -0.45 6.13
CA THR A 120 32.90 -1.87 6.12
C THR A 120 31.70 -2.74 5.76
N LYS A 121 31.97 -4.01 5.48
CA LYS A 121 30.96 -5.07 5.27
C LYS A 121 30.86 -6.03 6.47
N ASP A 122 31.63 -5.77 7.53
CA ASP A 122 31.60 -6.53 8.77
C ASP A 122 30.20 -6.43 9.42
N ALA A 123 29.60 -7.58 9.70
CA ALA A 123 28.19 -7.66 10.09
C ALA A 123 27.90 -6.89 11.39
N ASP A 124 28.71 -7.07 12.43
CA ASP A 124 28.51 -6.43 13.74
C ASP A 124 28.61 -4.91 13.64
N LYS A 125 29.52 -4.39 12.82
CA LYS A 125 29.64 -2.96 12.56
C LYS A 125 28.46 -2.43 11.74
N VAL A 126 27.98 -3.18 10.75
CA VAL A 126 26.82 -2.79 9.94
C VAL A 126 25.54 -2.78 10.77
N VAL A 127 25.32 -3.77 11.64
CA VAL A 127 24.15 -3.81 12.56
C VAL A 127 24.08 -2.57 13.42
N LYS A 128 25.21 -2.11 13.99
CA LYS A 128 25.26 -0.88 14.80
C LYS A 128 24.85 0.38 14.03
N GLU A 129 25.08 0.42 12.71
CA GLU A 129 24.65 1.54 11.87
C GLU A 129 23.22 1.36 11.34
N LEU A 130 22.75 0.12 11.15
CA LEU A 130 21.35 -0.19 10.85
C LEU A 130 20.42 0.29 11.97
N GLU A 131 20.80 0.07 13.23
CA GLU A 131 20.04 0.55 14.40
C GLU A 131 19.90 2.09 14.45
N LYS A 132 20.80 2.81 13.78
CA LYS A 132 20.83 4.28 13.67
C LYS A 132 20.29 4.78 12.33
N ILE A 133 19.69 3.90 11.52
CA ILE A 133 19.10 4.30 10.24
C ILE A 133 18.01 5.34 10.48
N ASP A 134 18.13 6.41 9.71
CA ASP A 134 17.10 7.41 9.52
C ASP A 134 17.18 7.88 8.08
N MET A 135 16.16 7.55 7.29
CA MET A 135 16.07 7.96 5.90
C MET A 135 14.64 7.99 5.40
N ASN A 136 14.37 8.83 4.40
CA ASN A 136 13.13 8.75 3.65
C ASN A 136 13.24 7.59 2.66
N GLY A 137 12.23 6.73 2.59
CA GLY A 137 12.07 5.62 1.66
C GLY A 137 10.76 5.72 0.89
N VAL A 138 10.48 4.70 0.09
CA VAL A 138 9.21 4.48 -0.63
C VAL A 138 8.04 4.38 0.33
N VAL A 139 8.26 3.87 1.55
CA VAL A 139 7.22 3.72 2.59
C VAL A 139 7.03 4.93 3.51
N GLY A 140 7.77 6.04 3.30
CA GLY A 140 7.84 7.15 4.26
C GLY A 140 9.18 7.16 5.00
N ARG A 141 9.22 7.63 6.25
CA ARG A 141 10.48 7.71 7.01
C ARG A 141 10.82 6.37 7.68
N ILE A 142 11.92 5.78 7.25
CA ILE A 142 12.45 4.51 7.74
C ILE A 142 13.32 4.76 8.97
N ARG A 143 12.89 4.19 10.10
CA ARG A 143 13.61 4.09 11.37
C ARG A 143 13.20 2.78 12.04
N PHE A 144 14.10 2.20 12.83
CA PHE A 144 13.83 0.98 13.58
C PHE A 144 13.65 1.29 15.07
N SER A 145 12.73 0.57 15.71
CA SER A 145 12.61 0.57 17.16
C SER A 145 13.74 -0.23 17.81
N LYS A 146 13.80 -0.24 19.15
CA LYS A 146 14.77 -1.07 19.89
C LYS A 146 14.55 -2.57 19.66
N GLU A 147 13.33 -2.95 19.27
CA GLU A 147 12.93 -4.31 18.92
C GLU A 147 13.21 -4.63 17.44
N HIS A 148 13.98 -3.79 16.75
CA HIS A 148 14.35 -3.92 15.34
C HIS A 148 13.16 -3.97 14.37
N GLN A 149 12.04 -3.35 14.76
CA GLN A 149 10.85 -3.23 13.91
C GLN A 149 10.76 -1.85 13.26
N LEU A 150 10.29 -1.82 12.01
CA LEU A 150 10.02 -0.57 11.32
C LEU A 150 8.96 0.24 12.08
N ILE A 151 9.23 1.51 12.34
CA ILE A 151 8.30 2.38 13.09
C ILE A 151 7.21 2.89 12.14
N PHE A 152 5.99 2.44 12.37
CA PHE A 152 4.79 2.93 11.68
C PHE A 152 4.11 4.08 12.44
N GLY A 153 3.38 4.90 11.70
CA GLY A 153 2.59 6.01 12.24
C GLY A 153 1.73 6.65 11.16
N TYR A 154 1.35 7.91 11.37
CA TYR A 154 0.43 8.62 10.48
C TYR A 154 1.03 9.86 9.80
N ASP A 155 2.30 10.18 10.06
CA ASP A 155 3.00 11.30 9.43
C ASP A 155 4.21 10.77 8.63
N PRO A 156 4.19 10.85 7.28
CA PRO A 156 5.26 10.30 6.45
C PRO A 156 6.62 10.95 6.69
N LYS A 157 6.65 12.14 7.31
CA LYS A 157 7.90 12.83 7.70
C LYS A 157 8.50 12.26 8.99
N LYS A 158 7.77 11.44 9.73
CA LYS A 158 8.15 10.91 11.06
C LYS A 158 8.21 9.39 11.09
N SER A 159 7.46 8.69 10.25
CA SER A 159 7.35 7.23 10.29
C SER A 159 7.12 6.64 8.90
N ALA A 160 7.24 5.31 8.81
CA ALA A 160 6.65 4.55 7.70
C ALA A 160 5.12 4.64 7.79
N ILE A 161 4.46 4.54 6.64
CA ILE A 161 3.01 4.74 6.51
C ILE A 161 2.38 3.52 5.87
N ALA A 162 1.40 2.95 6.54
CA ALA A 162 0.39 2.12 5.89
C ALA A 162 -0.69 3.05 5.29
N CYS A 163 -1.04 2.82 4.03
CA CYS A 163 -2.02 3.61 3.29
C CYS A 163 -3.33 2.85 3.20
N ILE A 164 -4.44 3.52 3.46
CA ILE A 164 -5.76 3.08 3.00
C ILE A 164 -6.11 3.92 1.79
N PHE A 165 -6.38 3.26 0.66
CA PHE A 165 -6.92 3.92 -0.52
C PHE A 165 -8.32 3.42 -0.82
N GLN A 166 -9.12 4.26 -1.47
CA GLN A 166 -10.41 3.88 -2.02
C GLN A 166 -10.34 3.81 -3.55
N TRP A 167 -10.90 2.76 -4.12
CA TRP A 167 -11.16 2.70 -5.56
C TRP A 167 -12.30 3.66 -5.94
N LYS A 168 -12.04 4.60 -6.83
CA LYS A 168 -13.02 5.55 -7.35
C LYS A 168 -13.13 5.47 -8.86
N LYS A 169 -14.30 5.81 -9.42
CA LYS A 169 -14.46 5.95 -10.88
C LYS A 169 -13.50 7.02 -11.42
N PRO A 170 -12.89 6.82 -12.61
CA PRO A 170 -13.07 5.72 -13.56
C PRO A 170 -12.05 4.58 -13.40
N GLY A 171 -11.68 4.20 -12.18
CA GLY A 171 -10.66 3.19 -11.90
C GLY A 171 -9.35 3.79 -11.39
N VAL A 172 -9.47 4.75 -10.48
CA VAL A 172 -8.34 5.40 -9.82
C VAL A 172 -8.28 4.97 -8.35
N ARG A 173 -7.06 4.80 -7.85
CA ARG A 173 -6.78 4.45 -6.46
C ARG A 173 -6.47 5.75 -5.73
N VAL A 174 -7.38 6.20 -4.86
CA VAL A 174 -7.26 7.48 -4.16
C VAL A 174 -6.90 7.21 -2.70
N PRO A 175 -5.71 7.59 -2.22
CA PRO A 175 -5.38 7.55 -0.79
C PRO A 175 -6.41 8.35 0.01
N VAL A 176 -6.96 7.75 1.07
CA VAL A 176 -7.98 8.38 1.95
C VAL A 176 -7.56 8.41 3.42
N PHE A 177 -6.59 7.58 3.82
CA PHE A 177 -6.06 7.57 5.18
C PHE A 177 -4.61 7.03 5.22
N PRO A 178 -3.74 7.51 6.12
CA PRO A 178 -3.95 8.58 7.10
C PRO A 178 -4.19 9.95 6.48
N ILE A 179 -4.79 10.86 7.26
CA ILE A 179 -5.14 12.22 6.80
C ILE A 179 -3.92 12.94 6.20
N ALA A 180 -2.73 12.73 6.77
CA ALA A 180 -1.50 13.38 6.30
C ALA A 180 -1.09 12.99 4.86
N ILE A 181 -1.60 11.88 4.33
CA ILE A 181 -1.38 11.43 2.95
C ILE A 181 -2.66 11.35 2.13
N SER A 182 -3.80 11.80 2.69
CA SER A 182 -5.08 11.69 2.02
C SER A 182 -5.12 12.61 0.80
N GLU A 183 -5.64 12.08 -0.31
CA GLU A 183 -5.89 12.79 -1.55
C GLU A 183 -7.39 12.88 -1.87
N GLY A 184 -8.26 12.45 -0.94
CA GLY A 184 -9.70 12.59 -1.05
C GLY A 184 -10.46 11.96 0.12
N ASP A 185 -11.77 12.20 0.17
CA ASP A 185 -12.63 11.67 1.23
C ASP A 185 -13.12 10.24 0.93
N ILE A 186 -13.50 9.51 1.98
CA ILE A 186 -14.17 8.22 1.86
C ILE A 186 -15.60 8.43 1.33
N GLU A 187 -15.92 7.77 0.23
CA GLU A 187 -17.28 7.71 -0.32
C GLU A 187 -18.02 6.49 0.22
N LEU A 188 -19.18 6.71 0.83
CA LEU A 188 -20.03 5.62 1.32
C LEU A 188 -20.83 4.96 0.17
N PRO A 189 -21.23 3.68 0.32
CA PRO A 189 -22.04 2.96 -0.66
C PRO A 189 -23.36 3.64 -1.04
#